data_AF-A0A2N9L722-F1
#
_entry.id   AF-A0A2N9L722-F1
#
_cell.length_a   1.000
_cell.length_b   1.000
_cell.length_c   1.000
_cell.angle_alpha   90.00
_cell.angle_beta   90.00
_cell.angle_gamma   90.00
#
_symmetry.space_group_name_H-M   'P 1'
#
loop_
_entity.id
_entity.type
_entity.pdbx_description
1 polymer ?
#
loop_
_entity_poly.entity_id
_entity_poly.type
_entity_poly.pdbx_seq_one_letter_code
_entity_poly.pdbx_strand_id
1 'polypeptide(L)' 'MTTWHVGEPISEALWFFANCAFPADDFAPDCTDWVAISVANQDWEQEITGELVGDNQGFPL' A
#
# COMPACT_ATOMS: atom_id res chain seq x y z
N MET A 1 10.49 5.89 5.32
CA MET A 1 9.66 7.11 5.25
C MET A 1 8.36 6.82 5.98
N THR A 2 7.80 7.79 6.71
CA THR A 2 6.47 7.64 7.35
C THR A 2 5.57 8.76 6.86
N THR A 3 4.46 8.42 6.23
CA THR A 3 3.39 9.36 5.85
C THR A 3 2.18 9.14 6.75
N TRP A 4 1.31 10.14 6.81
CA TRP A 4 0.13 10.12 7.67
C TRP A 4 -1.04 10.71 6.90
N HIS A 5 -2.10 9.91 6.73
CA HIS A 5 -3.24 10.18 5.84
C HIS A 5 -4.55 10.36 6.62
N VAL A 6 -4.51 10.97 7.82
CA VAL A 6 -5.75 11.15 8.60
C VAL A 6 -6.70 12.13 7.91
N GLY A 7 -7.98 11.77 7.88
CA GLY A 7 -9.03 12.59 7.28
C GLY A 7 -9.15 12.42 5.76
N GLU A 8 -8.23 11.67 5.14
CA GLU A 8 -8.34 11.23 3.75
C GLU A 8 -9.14 9.91 3.68
N PRO A 9 -9.83 9.64 2.57
CA PRO A 9 -10.39 8.32 2.29
C PRO A 9 -9.29 7.25 2.25
N ILE A 10 -9.59 6.03 2.70
CA ILE A 10 -8.61 4.94 2.67
C ILE A 10 -8.14 4.60 1.25
N SER A 11 -9.01 4.72 0.24
CA SER A 11 -8.65 4.52 -1.16
C SER A 11 -7.50 5.43 -1.62
N GLU A 12 -7.44 6.68 -1.13
CA GLU A 12 -6.34 7.60 -1.43
C GLU A 12 -5.04 7.16 -0.76
N ALA A 13 -5.11 6.71 0.50
CA ALA A 13 -3.95 6.18 1.21
C ALA A 13 -3.41 4.90 0.56
N LEU A 14 -4.29 4.00 0.09
CA LEU A 14 -3.91 2.79 -0.63
C LEU A 14 -3.28 3.11 -1.99
N TRP A 15 -3.84 4.07 -2.73
CA TRP A 15 -3.26 4.54 -3.98
C TRP A 15 -1.86 5.14 -3.76
N PHE A 16 -1.69 5.97 -2.72
CA PHE A 16 -0.40 6.55 -2.38
C PHE A 16 0.62 5.46 -2.01
N PHE A 17 0.22 4.49 -1.19
CA PHE A 17 1.06 3.35 -0.85
C PHE A 17 1.51 2.60 -2.10
N ALA A 18 0.59 2.34 -3.03
CA ALA A 18 0.89 1.57 -4.22
C ALA A 18 1.77 2.30 -5.25
N ASN A 19 1.71 3.63 -5.30
CA ASN A 19 2.30 4.41 -6.41
C ASN A 19 3.39 5.40 -5.98
N CYS A 20 3.48 5.73 -4.70
CA CYS A 20 4.35 6.80 -4.20
C CYS A 20 5.26 6.38 -3.05
N ALA A 21 4.93 5.29 -2.33
CA ALA A 21 5.75 4.80 -1.24
C ALA A 21 6.90 3.92 -1.76
N PHE A 22 8.03 4.54 -2.08
CA PHE A 22 9.22 3.84 -2.52
C PHE A 22 10.16 3.50 -1.33
N PRO A 23 10.79 2.32 -1.34
CA PRO A 23 11.89 2.03 -0.42
C PRO A 23 13.05 3.01 -0.67
N ALA A 24 13.88 3.23 0.35
CA ALA A 24 15.11 3.98 0.16
C ALA A 24 16.05 3.23 -0.81
N ASP A 25 16.89 3.95 -1.54
CA ASP A 25 17.73 3.40 -2.61
C ASP A 25 18.57 2.20 -2.18
N ASP A 26 19.07 2.18 -0.94
CA ASP A 26 19.87 1.08 -0.39
C ASP A 26 19.05 -0.21 -0.14
N PHE A 27 17.72 -0.10 -0.04
CA PHE A 27 16.79 -1.22 0.21
C PHE A 27 15.98 -1.60 -1.03
N ALA A 28 15.88 -0.73 -2.02
CA ALA A 28 15.13 -0.97 -3.25
C ALA A 28 15.54 -2.25 -4.01
N PRO A 29 16.83 -2.63 -4.12
CA PRO A 29 17.25 -3.80 -4.90
C PRO A 29 16.67 -5.13 -4.40
N ASP A 30 16.45 -5.27 -3.10
CA ASP A 30 16.05 -6.52 -2.46
C ASP A 30 14.63 -6.46 -1.83
N CYS A 31 13.90 -5.37 -2.05
CA CYS A 31 12.54 -5.19 -1.51
C CYS A 31 11.53 -5.93 -2.41
N THR A 32 11.15 -7.14 -2.01
CA THR A 32 10.24 -7.99 -2.79
C THR A 32 8.77 -7.88 -2.40
N ASP A 33 8.49 -7.38 -1.19
CA ASP A 33 7.17 -7.50 -0.58
C ASP A 33 6.71 -6.19 0.07
N TRP A 34 5.41 -5.93 -0.09
CA TRP A 34 4.69 -4.83 0.53
C TRP A 34 3.65 -5.37 1.51
N VAL A 35 3.48 -4.70 2.64
CA VAL A 35 2.58 -5.14 3.71
C VAL A 35 1.57 -4.04 4.01
N ALA A 36 0.28 -4.36 3.82
CA ALA A 36 -0.84 -3.54 4.26
C ALA A 36 -1.62 -4.31 5.35
N ILE A 37 -1.87 -3.66 6.49
CA ILE A 37 -2.54 -4.26 7.66
C ILE A 37 -3.67 -3.36 8.10
N SER A 38 -4.90 -3.88 8.17
CA SER A 38 -6.00 -3.26 8.90
C SER A 38 -5.98 -3.72 10.36
N VAL A 39 -6.24 -2.80 11.29
CA VAL A 39 -6.30 -3.11 12.73
C VAL A 39 -7.73 -2.92 13.22
N ALA A 40 -8.38 -4.03 13.60
CA ALA A 40 -9.74 -4.04 14.14
C ALA A 40 -10.79 -3.30 13.28
N ASN A 41 -10.56 -3.22 11.96
CA ASN A 41 -11.46 -2.58 11.01
C ASN A 41 -11.64 -3.47 9.78
N GLN A 42 -12.80 -4.12 9.71
CA GLN A 42 -13.12 -5.10 8.67
C GLN A 42 -13.46 -4.44 7.32
N ASP A 43 -14.00 -3.22 7.33
CA ASP A 43 -14.28 -2.48 6.10
C ASP A 43 -12.96 -2.15 5.39
N TRP A 44 -11.96 -1.74 6.16
CA TRP A 44 -10.61 -1.49 5.63
C TRP A 44 -9.93 -2.76 5.11
N GLU A 45 -10.16 -3.92 5.73
CA GLU A 45 -9.67 -5.21 5.23
C GLU A 45 -10.22 -5.51 3.82
N GLN A 46 -11.53 -5.28 3.63
CA GLN A 46 -12.18 -5.49 2.34
C GLN A 46 -11.64 -4.54 1.28
N GLU A 47 -11.46 -3.25 1.62
CA GLU A 47 -10.89 -2.26 0.70
C GLU A 47 -9.43 -2.55 0.34
N ILE A 48 -8.58 -2.87 1.33
CA ILE A 48 -7.19 -3.29 1.10
C ILE A 48 -7.12 -4.50 0.17
N THR A 49 -7.95 -5.51 0.41
CA THR A 49 -7.95 -6.73 -0.39
C THR A 49 -8.45 -6.44 -1.82
N GLY A 50 -9.49 -5.63 -1.95
CA GLY A 50 -10.03 -5.24 -3.27
C GLY A 50 -9.01 -4.49 -4.12
N GLU A 51 -8.37 -3.46 -3.55
CA GLU A 51 -7.49 -2.55 -4.27
C GLU A 51 -6.08 -3.12 -4.49
N LEU A 52 -5.48 -3.75 -3.47
CA LEU A 52 -4.07 -4.18 -3.56
C LEU A 52 -3.88 -5.63 -4.03
N VAL A 53 -4.89 -6.50 -3.89
CA VAL A 53 -4.80 -7.91 -4.32
C VAL A 53 -5.48 -8.11 -5.67
N GLY A 54 -6.58 -7.39 -5.95
CA GLY A 54 -7.33 -7.49 -7.20
C GLY A 54 -6.59 -6.94 -8.43
N ASP A 55 -5.75 -5.92 -8.23
CA ASP A 55 -5.02 -5.22 -9.29
C ASP A 55 -3.51 -5.53 -9.30
N ASN A 56 -3.12 -6.68 -8.74
CA ASN A 56 -1.73 -7.12 -8.63
C ASN A 56 -1.15 -7.56 -10.00
N GLN A 57 -1.15 -6.66 -10.97
CA GLN A 57 -0.18 -6.60 -12.07
C GLN A 57 1.15 -6.15 -11.45
N GLY A 58 1.72 -7.01 -10.61
CA GLY A 58 2.96 -6.75 -9.89
C GLY A 58 4.01 -6.14 -10.82
N PHE A 59 4.46 -4.95 -10.44
CA PHE A 59 5.60 -4.22 -11.00
C PHE A 59 5.64 -4.02 -12.54
N PRO A 60 5.75 -2.77 -13.04
CA PRO A 60 6.52 -2.59 -14.26
C PRO A 60 7.97 -2.99 -13.95
N LEU A 61 8.52 -3.93 -14.73
CA LEU A 61 9.95 -4.22 -14.80
C LEU A 61 10.78 -2.94 -15.00
#